data_AF-A0A7S3LHQ5-F1
#
_entry.id   AF-A0A7S3LHQ5-F1
#
_cell.length_a   1.000
_cell.length_b   1.000
_cell.length_c   1.000
_cell.angle_alpha   90.00
_cell.angle_beta   90.00
_cell.angle_gamma   90.00
#
_symmetry.space_group_name_H-M   'P 1'
#
loop_
_entity.id
_entity.type
_entity.pdbx_description
1 polymer ?
#
loop_
_entity_poly.entity_id
_entity_poly.type
_entity_poly.pdbx_seq_one_letter_code
_entity_poly.pdbx_strand_id
1 'polypeptide(L)'
;MSWGRFLDTWVVDRVMFEFVNQGGCSCCGFQHGGMEMSDFMALCSDVETDDGKTEKKSPWPKFMQDEVWADRVKFRRIMKKEITKYKKLSEAHGQDFVQWWLDADEKTRKSCFMMPKEELKVQFNTVFEFKTAYQVVLCSVLEQVEKFEATGYKLDGATDCENYFEESLRVYRGAWVVTEDYYTTLEGCDNFFGMLLQLGGDHLLPKRPRDKRAVAARAKVLAEGPTDDNSEDEEEEEENNDKDNASSSAQSFRGDRRLVRLMIFRYYADQAWKKFERAMREKAKDGEEEVAEAVDSENVNEKAPENKDEEKEN
;
A
#
# COMPACT_ATOMS: atom_id res chain seq x y z
N MET A 1 33.10 8.70 -7.53
CA MET A 1 32.04 8.04 -8.32
C MET A 1 31.30 7.08 -7.40
N SER A 2 30.12 7.47 -6.92
CA SER A 2 29.24 6.53 -6.22
C SER A 2 28.84 5.48 -7.24
N TRP A 3 29.20 4.21 -7.01
CA TRP A 3 28.58 3.12 -7.75
C TRP A 3 27.07 3.23 -7.54
N GLY A 4 26.26 3.02 -8.58
CA GLY A 4 24.82 3.27 -8.65
C GLY A 4 23.96 2.41 -7.71
N ARG A 5 24.28 2.42 -6.42
CA ARG A 5 23.58 1.71 -5.36
C ARG A 5 22.14 2.21 -5.30
N PHE A 6 21.20 1.28 -5.13
CA PHE A 6 19.75 1.54 -5.15
C PHE A 6 19.16 1.97 -6.49
N LEU A 7 19.94 2.02 -7.58
CA LEU A 7 19.37 2.11 -8.92
C LEU A 7 18.78 0.78 -9.36
N ASP A 8 17.93 0.81 -10.38
CA ASP A 8 17.35 -0.41 -10.96
C ASP A 8 18.41 -1.39 -11.49
N THR A 9 19.53 -0.88 -12.04
CA THR A 9 20.68 -1.73 -12.42
C THR A 9 21.30 -2.44 -11.23
N TRP A 10 21.33 -1.80 -10.06
CA TRP A 10 21.80 -2.45 -8.83
C TRP A 10 20.85 -3.56 -8.36
N VAL A 11 19.53 -3.40 -8.53
CA VAL A 11 18.57 -4.48 -8.26
C VAL A 11 18.84 -5.67 -9.17
N VAL A 12 19.02 -5.42 -10.47
CA VAL A 12 19.37 -6.46 -11.46
C VAL A 12 20.63 -7.22 -11.05
N ASP A 13 21.71 -6.50 -10.74
CA ASP A 13 23.01 -7.09 -10.37
C ASP A 13 22.93 -7.87 -9.07
N ARG A 14 22.20 -7.35 -8.07
CA ARG A 14 22.03 -8.00 -6.78
C ARG A 14 21.23 -9.29 -6.88
N VAL A 15 20.13 -9.29 -7.64
CA VAL A 15 19.32 -10.49 -7.87
C VAL A 15 20.15 -11.58 -8.53
N MET A 16 20.95 -11.23 -9.56
CA MET A 16 21.87 -12.19 -10.18
C MET A 16 22.91 -12.72 -9.19
N PHE A 17 23.54 -11.83 -8.42
CA PHE A 17 24.58 -12.21 -7.47
C PHE A 17 24.05 -13.12 -6.36
N GLU A 18 22.93 -12.76 -5.72
CA GLU A 18 22.35 -13.55 -4.65
C GLU A 18 21.80 -14.89 -5.17
N PHE A 19 21.16 -14.90 -6.35
CA PHE A 19 20.67 -16.14 -6.95
C PHE A 19 21.80 -17.13 -7.25
N VAL A 20 22.93 -16.66 -7.80
CA VAL A 20 24.09 -17.50 -8.10
C VAL A 20 24.77 -17.98 -6.82
N ASN A 21 24.93 -17.12 -5.81
CA ASN A 21 25.68 -17.45 -4.59
C ASN A 21 24.88 -18.22 -3.54
N GLN A 22 23.56 -18.04 -3.47
CA GLN A 22 22.71 -18.85 -2.60
C GLN A 22 22.50 -20.26 -3.16
N GLY A 23 23.04 -20.56 -4.36
CA GLY A 23 23.00 -21.85 -4.99
C GLY A 23 21.56 -22.31 -5.16
N GLY A 24 20.89 -21.83 -6.22
CA GLY A 24 19.56 -22.34 -6.59
C GLY A 24 19.54 -23.86 -6.41
N CYS A 25 18.81 -24.34 -5.40
CA CYS A 25 18.88 -25.73 -4.98
C CYS A 25 18.46 -26.60 -6.16
N SER A 26 19.46 -27.17 -6.83
CA SER A 26 19.29 -28.21 -7.85
C SER A 26 18.80 -29.54 -7.23
N CYS A 27 18.56 -29.53 -5.91
CA CYS A 27 18.10 -30.62 -5.08
C CYS A 27 16.58 -30.68 -4.87
N CYS A 28 15.86 -29.59 -5.17
CA CYS A 28 14.40 -29.55 -5.09
C CYS A 28 13.86 -29.46 -6.50
N GLY A 29 13.65 -30.61 -7.14
CA GLY A 29 12.93 -30.70 -8.40
C GLY A 29 11.52 -30.14 -8.24
N PHE A 30 11.36 -28.83 -8.43
CA PHE A 30 10.06 -28.23 -8.66
C PHE A 30 9.59 -28.71 -10.03
N GLN A 31 8.85 -29.82 -10.03
CA GLN A 31 7.85 -30.03 -11.06
C GLN A 31 6.94 -28.81 -11.02
N HIS A 32 6.97 -27.98 -12.06
CA HIS A 32 5.90 -27.04 -12.35
C HIS A 32 4.61 -27.83 -12.44
N GLY A 33 3.86 -27.86 -11.34
CA GLY A 33 2.53 -28.45 -11.29
C GLY A 33 1.58 -27.64 -12.16
N GLY A 34 1.44 -28.05 -13.42
CA GLY A 34 0.15 -28.23 -14.07
C GLY A 34 -0.82 -27.04 -14.16
N MET A 35 -0.38 -25.79 -14.14
CA MET A 35 -1.15 -24.71 -14.78
C MET A 35 -0.53 -24.46 -16.15
N GLU A 36 -1.36 -24.53 -17.20
CA GLU A 36 -0.93 -24.17 -18.55
C GLU A 36 -0.49 -22.70 -18.54
N MET A 37 0.75 -22.43 -18.97
CA MET A 37 1.34 -21.08 -18.96
C MET A 37 0.47 -20.08 -19.75
N SER A 38 -0.29 -20.56 -20.73
CA SER A 38 -1.32 -19.83 -21.50
C SER A 38 -2.47 -19.31 -20.63
N ASP A 39 -3.06 -20.14 -19.78
CA ASP A 39 -4.12 -19.73 -18.84
C ASP A 39 -3.59 -18.78 -17.77
N PHE A 40 -2.34 -19.00 -17.34
CA PHE A 40 -1.65 -18.08 -16.44
C PHE A 40 -1.40 -16.72 -17.13
N MET A 41 -0.92 -16.71 -18.37
CA MET A 41 -0.69 -15.50 -19.18
C MET A 41 -1.97 -14.74 -19.54
N ALA A 42 -3.10 -15.45 -19.74
CA ALA A 42 -4.41 -14.82 -19.94
C ALA A 42 -4.93 -14.13 -18.67
N LEU A 43 -4.60 -14.65 -17.48
CA LEU A 43 -4.80 -13.94 -16.21
C LEU A 43 -3.78 -12.80 -16.01
N CYS A 44 -2.68 -12.79 -16.77
CA CYS A 44 -1.64 -11.77 -16.72
C CYS A 44 -1.97 -10.52 -17.57
N SER A 45 -2.84 -10.60 -18.58
CA SER A 45 -3.17 -9.44 -19.43
C SER A 45 -4.01 -8.37 -18.72
N ASP A 46 -4.68 -8.74 -17.62
CA ASP A 46 -5.43 -7.84 -16.73
C ASP A 46 -4.60 -7.41 -15.50
N VAL A 47 -3.30 -7.72 -15.50
CA VAL A 47 -2.41 -7.23 -14.45
C VAL A 47 -2.09 -5.78 -14.79
N GLU A 48 -2.50 -4.88 -13.90
CA GLU A 48 -2.22 -3.44 -13.95
C GLU A 48 -0.71 -3.17 -13.78
N THR A 49 0.07 -3.57 -14.77
CA THR A 49 1.50 -3.28 -14.86
C THR A 49 1.65 -1.91 -15.48
N ASP A 50 2.22 -0.96 -14.74
CA ASP A 50 2.64 0.33 -15.29
C ASP A 50 3.69 0.18 -16.41
N ASP A 51 4.33 -0.99 -16.51
CA ASP A 51 5.57 -1.22 -17.26
C ASP A 51 5.53 -2.48 -18.16
N GLY A 52 4.34 -2.98 -18.54
CA GLY A 52 4.18 -4.31 -19.18
C GLY A 52 5.01 -4.55 -20.47
N LYS A 53 5.47 -3.47 -21.13
CA LYS A 53 6.36 -3.52 -22.31
C LYS A 53 7.87 -3.52 -21.96
N THR A 54 8.28 -3.12 -20.76
CA THR A 54 9.70 -3.03 -20.33
C THR A 54 10.13 -4.15 -19.37
N GLU A 55 9.19 -4.85 -18.74
CA GLU A 55 9.48 -5.92 -17.77
C GLU A 55 10.23 -7.12 -18.38
N LYS A 56 10.16 -7.32 -19.71
CA LYS A 56 10.91 -8.37 -20.43
C LYS A 56 12.35 -7.96 -20.81
N LYS A 57 12.81 -6.76 -20.45
CA LYS A 57 14.14 -6.24 -20.82
C LYS A 57 15.24 -6.60 -19.81
N SER A 58 14.92 -7.40 -18.80
CA SER A 58 15.91 -7.85 -17.82
C SER A 58 17.06 -8.64 -18.49
N PRO A 59 18.32 -8.50 -18.04
CA PRO A 59 19.42 -9.32 -18.54
C PRO A 59 19.47 -10.72 -17.88
N TRP A 60 18.48 -11.08 -17.06
CA TRP A 60 18.43 -12.36 -16.36
C TRP A 60 18.17 -13.52 -17.32
N PRO A 61 18.64 -14.75 -17.00
CA PRO A 61 18.27 -15.95 -17.76
C PRO A 61 16.75 -16.16 -17.84
N LYS A 62 16.26 -16.69 -18.97
CA LYS A 62 14.82 -16.81 -19.25
C LYS A 62 14.01 -17.47 -18.14
N PHE A 63 14.53 -18.55 -17.53
CA PHE A 63 13.84 -19.23 -16.43
C PHE A 63 13.63 -18.32 -15.20
N MET A 64 14.60 -17.45 -14.90
CA MET A 64 14.51 -16.51 -13.78
C MET A 64 13.53 -15.39 -14.11
N GLN A 65 13.48 -14.93 -15.36
CA GLN A 65 12.47 -13.98 -15.81
C GLN A 65 11.06 -14.54 -15.62
N ASP A 66 10.85 -15.81 -16.01
CA ASP A 66 9.56 -16.47 -15.91
C ASP A 66 9.17 -16.72 -14.45
N GLU A 67 10.14 -17.08 -13.59
CA GLU A 67 9.95 -17.24 -12.14
C GLU A 67 9.56 -15.91 -11.46
N VAL A 68 10.33 -14.83 -11.72
CA VAL A 68 10.03 -13.49 -11.21
C VAL A 68 8.65 -13.02 -11.67
N TRP A 69 8.34 -13.26 -12.94
CA TRP A 69 7.05 -12.90 -13.51
C TRP A 69 5.89 -13.64 -12.84
N ALA A 70 6.02 -14.96 -12.69
CA ALA A 70 4.99 -15.78 -12.06
C ALA A 70 4.71 -15.33 -10.62
N ASP A 71 5.76 -15.06 -9.83
CA ASP A 71 5.58 -14.61 -8.46
C ASP A 71 5.06 -13.18 -8.35
N ARG A 72 5.46 -12.27 -9.24
CA ARG A 72 4.87 -10.92 -9.31
C ARG A 72 3.37 -10.98 -9.60
N VAL A 73 2.94 -11.84 -10.51
CA VAL A 73 1.51 -12.03 -10.82
C VAL A 73 0.78 -12.64 -9.63
N LYS A 74 1.34 -13.68 -9.00
CA LYS A 74 0.81 -14.27 -7.76
C LYS A 74 0.65 -13.20 -6.69
N PHE A 75 1.67 -12.37 -6.49
CA PHE A 75 1.67 -11.29 -5.50
C PHE A 75 0.51 -10.32 -5.72
N ARG A 76 0.40 -9.77 -6.94
CA ARG A 76 -0.64 -8.81 -7.30
C ARG A 76 -2.03 -9.42 -7.18
N ARG A 77 -2.21 -10.69 -7.58
CA ARG A 77 -3.49 -11.40 -7.41
C ARG A 77 -3.89 -11.52 -5.95
N ILE A 78 -2.97 -11.89 -5.06
CA ILE A 78 -3.24 -11.94 -3.61
C ILE A 78 -3.62 -10.54 -3.11
N MET A 79 -2.85 -9.53 -3.48
CA MET A 79 -3.11 -8.14 -3.06
C MET A 79 -4.44 -7.59 -3.61
N LYS A 80 -4.87 -7.98 -4.81
CA LYS A 80 -6.15 -7.56 -5.43
C LYS A 80 -7.36 -8.13 -4.68
N LYS A 81 -7.26 -9.34 -4.11
CA LYS A 81 -8.35 -9.92 -3.29
C LYS A 81 -8.66 -9.08 -2.05
N GLU A 82 -7.64 -8.46 -1.46
CA GLU A 82 -7.79 -7.60 -0.28
C GLU A 82 -8.47 -6.27 -0.59
N ILE A 83 -8.56 -5.83 -1.86
CA ILE A 83 -9.25 -4.59 -2.23
C ILE A 83 -10.71 -4.63 -1.77
N THR A 84 -11.38 -5.78 -1.96
CA THR A 84 -12.78 -5.96 -1.55
C THR A 84 -12.97 -5.79 -0.04
N LYS A 85 -11.97 -6.13 0.77
CA LYS A 85 -12.00 -5.90 2.23
C LYS A 85 -12.09 -4.41 2.53
N TYR A 86 -11.17 -3.60 1.97
CA TYR A 86 -11.15 -2.15 2.20
C TYR A 86 -12.38 -1.46 1.63
N LYS A 87 -12.86 -1.89 0.46
CA LYS A 87 -14.10 -1.39 -0.13
C LYS A 87 -15.29 -1.56 0.83
N LYS A 88 -15.48 -2.78 1.36
CA LYS A 88 -16.54 -3.07 2.33
C LYS A 88 -16.43 -2.24 3.61
N LEU A 89 -15.21 -2.09 4.14
CA LEU A 89 -14.98 -1.27 5.34
C LEU A 89 -15.33 0.19 5.10
N SER A 90 -14.90 0.75 3.96
CA SER A 90 -15.20 2.13 3.58
C SER A 90 -16.70 2.35 3.34
N GLU A 91 -17.39 1.41 2.69
CA GLU A 91 -18.83 1.49 2.42
C GLU A 91 -19.65 1.38 3.72
N ALA A 92 -19.24 0.52 4.66
CA ALA A 92 -19.97 0.29 5.90
C ALA A 92 -19.71 1.35 6.97
N HIS A 93 -18.47 1.86 7.07
CA HIS A 93 -18.02 2.64 8.22
C HIS A 93 -17.22 3.89 7.85
N GLY A 94 -17.12 4.25 6.56
CA GLY A 94 -16.22 5.31 6.11
C GLY A 94 -16.45 6.65 6.80
N GLN A 95 -17.70 7.10 6.93
CA GLN A 95 -18.03 8.38 7.57
C GLN A 95 -17.67 8.38 9.07
N ASP A 96 -18.08 7.33 9.78
CA ASP A 96 -17.77 7.15 11.20
C ASP A 96 -16.26 7.07 11.45
N PHE A 97 -15.53 6.41 10.55
CA PHE A 97 -14.09 6.30 10.60
C PHE A 97 -13.40 7.66 10.42
N VAL A 98 -13.84 8.46 9.44
CA VAL A 98 -13.30 9.82 9.25
C VAL A 98 -13.56 10.67 10.49
N GLN A 99 -14.79 10.65 11.02
CA GLN A 99 -15.12 11.42 12.22
C GLN A 99 -14.27 10.99 13.41
N TRP A 100 -14.17 9.68 13.66
CA TRP A 100 -13.31 9.15 14.70
C TRP A 100 -11.84 9.55 14.53
N TRP A 101 -11.31 9.52 13.30
CA TRP A 101 -9.93 9.91 13.04
C TRP A 101 -9.68 11.39 13.37
N LEU A 102 -10.60 12.27 12.99
CA LEU A 102 -10.52 13.71 13.26
C LEU A 102 -10.67 14.02 14.76
N ASP A 103 -11.42 13.22 15.50
CA ASP A 103 -11.57 13.36 16.96
C ASP A 103 -10.42 12.70 17.74
N ALA A 104 -9.72 11.73 17.14
CA ALA A 104 -8.61 11.04 17.78
C ALA A 104 -7.43 11.98 18.07
N ASP A 105 -6.81 11.82 19.23
CA ASP A 105 -5.62 12.58 19.60
C ASP A 105 -4.40 12.21 18.73
N GLU A 106 -3.40 13.10 18.71
CA GLU A 106 -2.18 12.90 17.94
C GLU A 106 -1.50 11.57 18.29
N LYS A 107 -1.46 11.22 19.58
CA LYS A 107 -0.83 9.99 20.06
C LYS A 107 -1.50 8.75 19.45
N THR A 108 -2.82 8.74 19.37
CA THR A 108 -3.57 7.65 18.73
C THR A 108 -3.23 7.56 17.26
N ARG A 109 -3.28 8.68 16.51
CA ARG A 109 -2.95 8.69 15.07
C ARG A 109 -1.52 8.24 14.80
N LYS A 110 -0.55 8.81 15.53
CA LYS A 110 0.88 8.47 15.44
C LYS A 110 1.13 6.97 15.61
N SER A 111 0.45 6.35 16.57
CA SER A 111 0.61 4.92 16.84
C SER A 111 0.07 4.00 15.74
N CYS A 112 -0.74 4.51 14.79
CA CYS A 112 -1.14 3.78 13.59
C CYS A 112 0.02 3.66 12.59
N PHE A 113 0.95 4.61 12.60
CA PHE A 113 2.05 4.73 11.63
C PHE A 113 3.38 4.20 12.17
N MET A 114 3.37 3.03 12.80
CA MET A 114 4.57 2.36 13.28
C MET A 114 4.59 0.91 12.84
N MET A 115 5.41 0.62 11.82
CA MET A 115 5.61 -0.74 11.30
C MET A 115 7.05 -1.16 11.55
N PRO A 116 7.33 -2.29 12.22
CA PRO A 116 8.70 -2.79 12.35
C PRO A 116 9.38 -2.94 10.98
N LYS A 117 10.66 -2.56 10.87
CA LYS A 117 11.37 -2.56 9.58
C LYS A 117 11.39 -3.93 8.91
N GLU A 118 11.50 -4.99 9.71
CA GLU A 118 11.58 -6.37 9.24
C GLU A 118 10.20 -6.97 8.91
N GLU A 119 9.10 -6.30 9.25
CA GLU A 119 7.73 -6.82 9.06
C GLU A 119 7.45 -7.18 7.59
N LEU A 120 7.87 -6.34 6.63
CA LEU A 120 7.68 -6.65 5.21
C LEU A 120 8.44 -7.90 4.77
N LYS A 121 9.68 -8.07 5.23
CA LYS A 121 10.46 -9.28 4.90
C LYS A 121 9.82 -10.53 5.49
N VAL A 122 9.28 -10.42 6.71
CA VAL A 122 8.50 -11.51 7.31
C VAL A 122 7.29 -11.82 6.43
N GLN A 123 6.50 -10.82 6.02
CA GLN A 123 5.33 -11.02 5.16
C GLN A 123 5.68 -11.65 3.81
N PHE A 124 6.76 -11.20 3.15
CA PHE A 124 7.23 -11.81 1.89
C PHE A 124 7.47 -13.32 2.05
N ASN A 125 8.02 -13.73 3.19
CA ASN A 125 8.40 -15.12 3.44
C ASN A 125 7.25 -15.99 3.96
N THR A 126 6.35 -15.42 4.76
CA THR A 126 5.32 -16.19 5.47
C THR A 126 3.94 -16.08 4.84
N VAL A 127 3.55 -14.89 4.38
CA VAL A 127 2.21 -14.65 3.82
C VAL A 127 2.18 -14.97 2.33
N PHE A 128 3.23 -14.54 1.61
CA PHE A 128 3.30 -14.72 0.16
C PHE A 128 4.15 -15.92 -0.27
N GLU A 129 4.99 -16.41 0.65
CA GLU A 129 5.86 -17.57 0.46
C GLU A 129 6.81 -17.43 -0.74
N PHE A 130 7.36 -16.23 -0.96
CA PHE A 130 8.39 -16.04 -1.98
C PHE A 130 9.70 -16.67 -1.51
N LYS A 131 10.18 -17.67 -2.25
CA LYS A 131 11.44 -18.40 -1.99
C LYS A 131 12.34 -18.41 -3.25
N THR A 132 12.16 -17.40 -4.07
CA THR A 132 12.57 -17.32 -5.47
C THR A 132 13.43 -16.09 -5.71
N ALA A 133 13.90 -15.91 -6.94
CA ALA A 133 14.55 -14.66 -7.36
C ALA A 133 13.69 -13.41 -7.06
N TYR A 134 12.36 -13.54 -7.05
CA TYR A 134 11.46 -12.42 -6.73
C TYR A 134 11.55 -11.95 -5.28
N GLN A 135 11.86 -12.85 -4.34
CA GLN A 135 12.11 -12.46 -2.95
C GLN A 135 13.30 -11.48 -2.86
N VAL A 136 14.36 -11.74 -3.63
CA VAL A 136 15.53 -10.86 -3.69
C VAL A 136 15.17 -9.53 -4.35
N VAL A 137 14.34 -9.54 -5.40
CA VAL A 137 13.79 -8.32 -6.02
C VAL A 137 13.08 -7.48 -4.96
N LEU A 138 12.10 -8.05 -4.25
CA LEU A 138 11.31 -7.32 -3.25
C LEU A 138 12.16 -6.79 -2.09
N CYS A 139 13.13 -7.56 -1.60
CA CYS A 139 14.08 -7.10 -0.58
C CYS A 139 14.96 -5.95 -1.08
N SER A 140 15.41 -6.00 -2.34
CA SER A 140 16.22 -4.94 -2.95
C SER A 140 15.39 -3.67 -3.18
N VAL A 141 14.17 -3.83 -3.68
CA VAL A 141 13.17 -2.76 -3.86
C VAL A 141 12.82 -2.12 -2.53
N LEU A 142 12.68 -2.90 -1.46
CA LEU A 142 12.46 -2.37 -0.10
C LEU A 142 13.61 -1.46 0.35
N GLU A 143 14.85 -1.83 0.03
CA GLU A 143 16.01 -0.97 0.27
C GLU A 143 16.02 0.28 -0.63
N GLN A 144 15.53 0.18 -1.88
CA GLN A 144 15.32 1.37 -2.72
C GLN A 144 14.30 2.32 -2.09
N VAL A 145 13.17 1.81 -1.58
CA VAL A 145 12.14 2.62 -0.90
C VAL A 145 12.70 3.25 0.38
N GLU A 146 13.52 2.52 1.14
CA GLU A 146 14.18 3.08 2.35
C GLU A 146 15.15 4.22 2.01
N LYS A 147 15.82 4.10 0.86
CA LYS A 147 16.87 5.02 0.41
C LYS A 147 16.43 5.75 -0.85
N PHE A 148 15.16 6.12 -0.93
CA PHE A 148 14.58 6.68 -2.15
C PHE A 148 15.32 7.94 -2.62
N GLU A 149 15.66 8.85 -1.70
CA GLU A 149 16.47 10.03 -2.00
C GLU A 149 17.84 9.71 -2.63
N ALA A 150 18.44 8.57 -2.28
CA ALA A 150 19.73 8.15 -2.82
C ALA A 150 19.63 7.57 -4.24
N THR A 151 18.42 7.26 -4.71
CA THR A 151 18.19 6.79 -6.08
C THR A 151 18.26 7.92 -7.11
N GLY A 152 17.98 9.17 -6.68
CA GLY A 152 17.84 10.31 -7.58
C GLY A 152 16.56 10.29 -8.43
N TYR A 153 15.64 9.35 -8.19
CA TYR A 153 14.30 9.39 -8.78
C TYR A 153 13.52 10.57 -8.20
N LYS A 154 12.77 11.28 -9.06
CA LYS A 154 11.99 12.45 -8.63
C LYS A 154 10.76 12.04 -7.85
N LEU A 155 9.88 11.23 -8.45
CA LEU A 155 8.67 10.67 -7.85
C LEU A 155 8.29 9.38 -8.59
N ASP A 156 7.95 8.33 -7.85
CA ASP A 156 7.45 7.09 -8.48
C ASP A 156 5.91 6.99 -8.47
N GLY A 157 5.24 7.68 -7.54
CA GLY A 157 3.80 7.58 -7.38
C GLY A 157 3.03 8.06 -8.60
N ALA A 158 1.94 7.36 -8.92
CA ALA A 158 1.07 7.73 -10.03
C ALA A 158 0.02 8.76 -9.62
N THR A 159 -0.35 8.78 -8.34
CA THR A 159 -1.33 9.71 -7.77
C THR A 159 -0.65 10.67 -6.81
N ASP A 160 -1.27 11.83 -6.58
CA ASP A 160 -0.76 12.83 -5.63
C ASP A 160 -0.65 12.24 -4.22
N CYS A 161 -1.61 11.41 -3.81
CA CYS A 161 -1.59 10.78 -2.49
C CYS A 161 -0.45 9.76 -2.35
N GLU A 162 -0.11 9.03 -3.42
CA GLU A 162 1.05 8.13 -3.41
C GLU A 162 2.35 8.92 -3.29
N ASN A 163 2.48 10.02 -4.02
CA ASN A 163 3.65 10.89 -3.96
C ASN A 163 3.81 11.53 -2.58
N TYR A 164 2.72 12.07 -2.02
CA TYR A 164 2.73 12.64 -0.68
C TYR A 164 3.08 11.60 0.38
N PHE A 165 2.59 10.36 0.25
CA PHE A 165 2.96 9.26 1.12
C PHE A 165 4.43 8.87 0.97
N GLU A 166 4.97 8.81 -0.25
CA GLU A 166 6.37 8.55 -0.53
C GLU A 166 7.30 9.58 0.12
N GLU A 167 7.00 10.86 -0.05
CA GLU A 167 7.76 11.96 0.56
C GLU A 167 7.69 11.95 2.09
N SER A 168 6.57 11.48 2.64
CA SER A 168 6.36 11.41 4.09
C SER A 168 6.97 10.16 4.72
N LEU A 169 7.24 9.11 3.95
CA LEU A 169 7.67 7.81 4.46
C LEU A 169 9.16 7.82 4.81
N ARG A 170 9.49 7.33 6.02
CA ARG A 170 10.87 7.26 6.50
C ARG A 170 11.09 6.08 7.44
N VAL A 171 12.35 5.72 7.66
CA VAL A 171 12.73 4.74 8.68
C VAL A 171 13.32 5.45 9.89
N TYR A 172 12.71 5.25 11.06
CA TYR A 172 13.16 5.80 12.33
C TYR A 172 13.22 4.71 13.40
N ARG A 173 14.38 4.58 14.07
CA ARG A 173 14.61 3.59 15.15
C ARG A 173 14.16 2.16 14.81
N GLY A 174 14.43 1.72 13.58
CA GLY A 174 14.10 0.36 13.13
C GLY A 174 12.62 0.13 12.81
N ALA A 175 11.84 1.20 12.63
CA ALA A 175 10.46 1.13 12.16
C ALA A 175 10.25 2.06 10.95
N TRP A 176 9.38 1.64 10.03
CA TRP A 176 8.76 2.53 9.07
C TRP A 176 7.76 3.41 9.80
N VAL A 177 7.86 4.71 9.54
CA VAL A 177 7.00 5.76 10.08
C VAL A 177 6.74 6.81 9.01
N VAL A 178 5.78 7.70 9.25
CA VAL A 178 5.56 8.88 8.42
C VAL A 178 6.05 10.16 9.10
N THR A 179 6.11 11.27 8.37
CA THR A 179 6.27 12.62 8.92
C THR A 179 5.14 12.96 9.89
N GLU A 180 5.40 13.86 10.82
CA GLU A 180 4.37 14.29 11.78
C GLU A 180 3.22 14.99 11.06
N ASP A 181 3.56 15.84 10.10
CA ASP A 181 2.61 16.58 9.28
C ASP A 181 1.60 15.68 8.55
N TYR A 182 1.99 14.45 8.21
CA TYR A 182 1.11 13.48 7.54
C TYR A 182 -0.14 13.11 8.38
N TYR A 183 -0.10 13.23 9.71
CA TYR A 183 -1.23 12.88 10.58
C TYR A 183 -1.70 14.00 11.52
N THR A 184 -1.00 15.12 11.56
CA THR A 184 -1.38 16.30 12.35
C THR A 184 -2.04 17.40 11.53
N THR A 185 -1.74 17.49 10.22
CA THR A 185 -2.28 18.53 9.35
C THR A 185 -3.52 18.06 8.59
N LEU A 186 -4.35 19.00 8.14
CA LEU A 186 -5.51 18.71 7.30
C LEU A 186 -5.07 18.08 5.96
N GLU A 187 -4.04 18.63 5.32
CA GLU A 187 -3.48 18.11 4.07
C GLU A 187 -2.95 16.68 4.21
N GLY A 188 -2.25 16.38 5.30
CA GLY A 188 -1.80 15.03 5.61
C GLY A 188 -2.96 14.06 5.79
N CYS A 189 -4.00 14.47 6.52
CA CYS A 189 -5.21 13.67 6.70
C CYS A 189 -5.94 13.43 5.37
N ASP A 190 -6.07 14.46 4.52
CA ASP A 190 -6.68 14.33 3.20
C ASP A 190 -5.92 13.32 2.32
N ASN A 191 -4.59 13.35 2.35
CA ASN A 191 -3.76 12.38 1.64
C ASN A 191 -3.88 10.97 2.23
N PHE A 192 -3.97 10.83 3.56
CA PHE A 192 -4.23 9.54 4.21
C PHE A 192 -5.58 8.95 3.77
N PHE A 193 -6.66 9.75 3.79
CA PHE A 193 -7.97 9.31 3.31
C PHE A 193 -7.98 9.04 1.80
N GLY A 194 -7.27 9.84 1.02
CA GLY A 194 -7.08 9.61 -0.41
C GLY A 194 -6.41 8.26 -0.69
N MET A 195 -5.36 7.90 0.06
CA MET A 195 -4.75 6.58 -0.02
C MET A 195 -5.69 5.45 0.46
N LEU A 196 -6.48 5.67 1.52
CA LEU A 196 -7.48 4.70 1.98
C LEU A 196 -8.55 4.41 0.92
N LEU A 197 -9.03 5.43 0.22
CA LEU A 197 -9.97 5.28 -0.89
C LEU A 197 -9.35 4.46 -2.03
N GLN A 198 -8.06 4.69 -2.33
CA GLN A 198 -7.33 3.90 -3.32
C GLN A 198 -7.22 2.42 -2.94
N LEU A 199 -7.10 2.08 -1.64
CA LEU A 199 -7.08 0.67 -1.20
C LEU A 199 -8.36 -0.10 -1.54
N GLY A 200 -9.51 0.58 -1.56
CA GLY A 200 -10.82 0.01 -1.90
C GLY A 200 -11.29 0.32 -3.32
N GLY A 201 -10.44 0.95 -4.15
CA GLY A 201 -10.76 1.37 -5.51
C GLY A 201 -10.78 0.21 -6.51
N ASP A 202 -11.02 0.53 -7.78
CA ASP A 202 -11.14 -0.49 -8.84
C ASP A 202 -9.79 -1.12 -9.24
N HIS A 203 -8.70 -0.41 -8.95
CA HIS A 203 -7.35 -0.77 -9.36
C HIS A 203 -6.43 -0.93 -8.14
N LEU A 204 -5.55 -1.94 -8.18
CA LEU A 204 -4.52 -2.18 -7.18
C LEU A 204 -3.47 -1.06 -7.19
N LEU A 205 -3.06 -0.63 -8.39
CA LEU A 205 -2.12 0.47 -8.60
C LEU A 205 -2.84 1.53 -9.45
N PRO A 206 -3.45 2.55 -8.82
CA PRO A 206 -4.22 3.55 -9.54
C PRO A 206 -3.32 4.33 -10.50
N LYS A 207 -3.91 4.73 -11.62
CA LYS A 207 -3.25 5.42 -12.71
C LYS A 207 -3.39 6.93 -12.54
N ARG A 208 -2.39 7.72 -12.98
CA ARG A 208 -2.48 9.21 -12.97
C ARG A 208 -3.74 9.66 -13.73
N PRO A 209 -4.54 10.63 -13.25
CA PRO A 209 -5.71 11.12 -13.98
C PRO A 209 -5.34 11.65 -15.38
N ARG A 210 -6.17 11.38 -16.39
CA ARG A 210 -5.90 11.70 -17.81
C ARG A 210 -5.51 13.17 -18.02
N ASP A 211 -6.21 14.09 -17.35
CA ASP A 211 -5.94 15.53 -17.47
C ASP A 211 -4.57 15.91 -16.91
N LYS A 212 -4.15 15.29 -15.81
CA LYS A 212 -2.80 15.49 -15.23
C LYS A 212 -1.70 14.84 -16.07
N ARG A 213 -2.01 13.76 -16.80
CA ARG A 213 -1.08 13.17 -17.79
C ARG A 213 -0.81 14.13 -18.93
N ALA A 214 -1.85 14.70 -19.53
CA ALA A 214 -1.73 15.65 -20.63
C ALA A 214 -0.94 16.91 -20.24
N VAL A 215 -1.10 17.40 -19.01
CA VAL A 215 -0.31 18.54 -18.50
C VAL A 215 1.15 18.16 -18.29
N ALA A 216 1.45 16.98 -17.73
CA ALA A 216 2.82 16.50 -17.55
C ALA A 216 3.53 16.28 -18.91
N ALA A 217 2.83 15.69 -19.88
CA ALA A 217 3.33 15.51 -21.25
C ALA A 217 3.68 16.86 -21.90
N ARG A 218 2.79 17.86 -21.79
CA ARG A 218 3.04 19.22 -22.31
C ARG A 218 4.20 19.93 -21.62
N ALA A 219 4.28 19.86 -20.29
CA ALA A 219 5.39 20.44 -19.53
C ALA A 219 6.74 19.82 -19.92
N LYS A 220 6.74 18.53 -20.25
CA LYS A 220 7.91 17.81 -20.74
C LYS A 220 8.33 18.23 -22.14
N VAL A 221 7.40 18.33 -23.10
CA VAL A 221 7.68 18.84 -24.46
C VAL A 221 8.29 20.25 -24.41
N LEU A 222 7.83 21.08 -23.47
CA LEU A 222 8.39 22.42 -23.25
C LEU A 222 9.80 22.39 -22.65
N ALA A 223 10.14 21.38 -21.85
CA ALA A 223 11.45 21.24 -21.19
C ALA A 223 12.51 20.57 -22.08
N GLU A 224 12.11 19.59 -22.90
CA GLU A 224 13.02 18.75 -23.70
C GLU A 224 13.03 19.12 -25.19
N GLY A 225 12.11 19.99 -25.63
CA GLY A 225 11.93 20.36 -27.03
C GLY A 225 11.07 19.34 -27.81
N PRO A 226 10.54 19.70 -28.98
CA PRO A 226 9.73 18.80 -29.79
C PRO A 226 10.58 17.63 -30.30
N THR A 227 10.22 16.41 -29.92
CA THR A 227 10.72 15.18 -30.52
C THR A 227 9.88 14.85 -31.76
N ASP A 228 10.54 14.74 -32.90
CA ASP A 228 9.94 14.55 -34.23
C ASP A 228 9.53 13.08 -34.45
N ASP A 229 8.67 12.54 -33.58
CA ASP A 229 8.08 11.20 -33.74
C ASP A 229 6.59 11.37 -34.06
N ASN A 230 6.29 11.21 -35.34
CA ASN A 230 4.96 11.40 -35.92
C ASN A 230 4.31 10.01 -36.07
N SER A 231 3.54 9.57 -35.08
CA SER A 231 2.66 8.41 -35.19
C SER A 231 1.30 8.68 -34.53
N GLU A 232 0.28 8.76 -35.39
CA GLU A 232 -1.14 9.04 -35.08
C GLU A 232 -1.87 7.88 -34.36
N ASP A 233 -1.28 7.29 -33.32
CA ASP A 233 -1.92 6.28 -32.44
C ASP A 233 -1.72 6.67 -30.95
N GLU A 234 -2.12 7.89 -30.60
CA GLU A 234 -1.88 8.54 -29.29
C GLU A 234 -2.79 8.10 -28.12
N GLU A 235 -3.37 6.89 -28.11
CA GLU A 235 -4.12 6.41 -26.94
C GLU A 235 -3.39 5.36 -26.08
N GLU A 236 -2.25 4.81 -26.53
CA GLU A 236 -1.53 3.75 -25.79
C GLU A 236 -0.01 3.96 -25.59
N GLU A 237 0.58 5.07 -26.07
CA GLU A 237 2.05 5.23 -26.08
C GLU A 237 2.66 6.16 -25.01
N GLU A 238 1.86 6.84 -24.19
CA GLU A 238 2.40 7.72 -23.13
C GLU A 238 2.80 7.03 -21.81
N GLU A 239 2.81 5.68 -21.74
CA GLU A 239 3.21 4.96 -20.51
C GLU A 239 4.73 4.86 -20.30
N ASN A 240 5.58 5.32 -21.25
CA ASN A 240 6.97 4.86 -21.31
C ASN A 240 8.10 5.89 -21.14
N ASN A 241 7.83 7.13 -20.73
CA ASN A 241 8.87 8.16 -20.81
C ASN A 241 9.04 9.04 -19.55
N ASP A 242 8.86 8.52 -18.33
CA ASP A 242 9.59 9.04 -17.14
C ASP A 242 11.07 8.57 -17.17
N LYS A 243 11.73 8.78 -18.32
CA LYS A 243 13.20 8.70 -18.44
C LYS A 243 13.78 9.98 -17.88
N ASP A 244 14.03 10.02 -16.58
CA ASP A 244 14.97 11.01 -16.03
C ASP A 244 16.09 10.29 -15.27
N ASN A 245 17.30 10.47 -15.81
CA ASN A 245 18.64 10.12 -15.33
C ASN A 245 19.25 8.72 -15.55
N ALA A 246 18.57 7.75 -16.16
CA ALA A 246 19.24 6.52 -16.62
C ALA A 246 19.06 6.33 -18.13
N SER A 247 20.03 6.81 -18.90
CA SER A 247 20.22 6.41 -20.29
C SER A 247 20.57 4.92 -20.40
N SER A 248 19.63 3.98 -20.26
CA SER A 248 19.88 2.60 -20.73
C SER A 248 18.61 1.74 -20.82
N SER A 249 18.70 0.74 -21.67
CA SER A 249 17.84 -0.44 -21.85
C SER A 249 17.55 -1.29 -20.59
N ALA A 250 17.68 -0.73 -19.38
CA ALA A 250 17.53 -1.45 -18.12
C ALA A 250 16.06 -1.67 -17.74
N GLN A 251 15.81 -2.74 -16.99
CA GLN A 251 14.49 -3.06 -16.41
C GLN A 251 14.10 -2.01 -15.35
N SER A 252 12.85 -1.53 -15.40
CA SER A 252 12.26 -0.70 -14.34
C SER A 252 11.73 -1.57 -13.20
N PHE A 253 11.86 -1.07 -11.96
CA PHE A 253 11.22 -1.64 -10.76
C PHE A 253 10.19 -0.69 -10.13
N ARG A 254 9.71 0.33 -10.86
CA ARG A 254 8.73 1.31 -10.37
C ARG A 254 7.47 0.63 -9.82
N GLY A 255 6.91 -0.32 -10.58
CA GLY A 255 5.72 -1.07 -10.15
C GLY A 255 5.95 -1.86 -8.85
N ASP A 256 7.12 -2.47 -8.68
CA ASP A 256 7.45 -3.19 -7.44
C ASP A 256 7.66 -2.22 -6.26
N ARG A 257 8.30 -1.05 -6.48
CA ARG A 257 8.43 0.00 -5.44
C ARG A 257 7.07 0.52 -4.98
N ARG A 258 6.13 0.75 -5.91
CA ARG A 258 4.74 1.13 -5.60
C ARG A 258 4.03 0.04 -4.81
N LEU A 259 4.19 -1.24 -5.17
CA LEU A 259 3.62 -2.36 -4.41
C LEU A 259 4.18 -2.46 -2.99
N VAL A 260 5.48 -2.24 -2.80
CA VAL A 260 6.09 -2.22 -1.47
C VAL A 260 5.52 -1.08 -0.63
N ARG A 261 5.42 0.14 -1.18
CA ARG A 261 4.77 1.28 -0.48
C ARG A 261 3.30 0.97 -0.15
N LEU A 262 2.57 0.34 -1.07
CA LEU A 262 1.19 -0.09 -0.84
C LEU A 262 1.08 -1.07 0.33
N MET A 263 2.01 -2.02 0.48
CA MET A 263 2.02 -2.92 1.63
C MET A 263 2.26 -2.20 2.95
N ILE A 264 3.19 -1.23 2.98
CA ILE A 264 3.43 -0.40 4.16
C ILE A 264 2.15 0.38 4.50
N PHE A 265 1.51 1.00 3.51
CA PHE A 265 0.29 1.75 3.72
C PHE A 265 -0.86 0.86 4.23
N ARG A 266 -1.04 -0.34 3.66
CA ARG A 266 -2.02 -1.33 4.14
C ARG A 266 -1.81 -1.70 5.60
N TYR A 267 -0.55 -1.88 6.02
CA TYR A 267 -0.25 -2.11 7.43
C TYR A 267 -0.78 -0.95 8.29
N TYR A 268 -0.51 0.31 7.92
CA TYR A 268 -1.00 1.47 8.66
C TYR A 268 -2.54 1.57 8.66
N ALA A 269 -3.17 1.33 7.51
CA ALA A 269 -4.62 1.29 7.38
C ALA A 269 -5.23 0.24 8.31
N ASP A 270 -4.69 -0.98 8.33
CA ASP A 270 -5.15 -2.05 9.22
C ASP A 270 -4.99 -1.68 10.70
N GLN A 271 -3.92 -0.98 11.10
CA GLN A 271 -3.77 -0.48 12.47
C GLN A 271 -4.82 0.56 12.81
N ALA A 272 -5.11 1.48 11.90
CA ALA A 272 -6.13 2.50 12.08
C ALA A 272 -7.53 1.88 12.21
N TRP A 273 -7.90 0.96 11.30
CA TRP A 273 -9.18 0.24 11.35
C TRP A 273 -9.34 -0.56 12.66
N LYS A 274 -8.31 -1.27 13.11
CA LYS A 274 -8.35 -1.99 14.40
C LYS A 274 -8.61 -1.09 15.60
N LYS A 275 -8.05 0.13 15.59
CA LYS A 275 -8.25 1.12 16.65
C LYS A 275 -9.65 1.72 16.59
N PHE A 276 -10.13 2.04 15.40
CA PHE A 276 -11.51 2.48 15.18
C PHE A 276 -12.52 1.44 15.68
N GLU A 277 -12.37 0.17 15.27
CA GLU A 277 -13.25 -0.92 15.72
C GLU A 277 -13.26 -1.08 17.24
N ARG A 278 -12.09 -0.90 17.89
CA ARG A 278 -12.00 -0.94 19.34
C ARG A 278 -12.76 0.23 19.98
N ALA A 279 -12.55 1.45 19.49
CA ALA A 279 -13.25 2.63 20.01
C ALA A 279 -14.77 2.52 19.84
N MET A 280 -15.25 1.97 18.71
CA MET A 280 -16.68 1.75 18.50
C MET A 280 -17.27 0.70 19.46
N ARG A 281 -16.51 -0.36 19.77
CA ARG A 281 -16.93 -1.36 20.77
C ARG A 281 -16.94 -0.83 22.19
N GLU A 282 -16.02 0.07 22.53
CA GLU A 282 -15.98 0.74 23.83
C GLU A 282 -17.20 1.67 23.99
N LYS A 283 -17.47 2.53 22.99
CA LYS A 283 -18.68 3.38 22.97
C LYS A 283 -19.99 2.59 23.08
N ALA A 284 -20.07 1.42 22.44
CA ALA A 284 -21.26 0.58 22.51
C ALA A 284 -21.50 0.03 23.93
N LYS A 285 -20.43 -0.29 24.67
CA LYS A 285 -20.53 -0.77 26.06
C LYS A 285 -20.91 0.36 27.01
N ASP A 286 -20.31 1.53 26.85
CA ASP A 286 -20.61 2.69 27.68
C ASP A 286 -22.09 3.09 27.54
N GLY A 287 -22.65 3.02 26.32
CA GLY A 287 -24.07 3.24 26.08
C GLY A 287 -24.99 2.16 26.68
N GLU A 288 -24.56 0.90 26.76
CA GLU A 288 -25.33 -0.16 27.44
C GLU A 288 -25.32 0.00 28.97
N GLU A 289 -24.19 0.44 29.55
CA GLU A 289 -24.07 0.73 30.99
C GLU A 289 -24.89 1.98 31.38
N GLU A 290 -24.87 3.04 30.58
CA GLU A 290 -25.70 4.23 30.82
C GLU A 290 -27.21 3.93 30.76
N VAL A 291 -27.65 3.06 29.83
CA VAL A 291 -29.05 2.64 29.76
C VAL A 291 -29.42 1.74 30.94
N ALA A 292 -28.53 0.86 31.39
CA ALA A 292 -28.76 0.03 32.58
C ALA A 292 -28.88 0.89 33.86
N GLU A 293 -28.01 1.88 34.05
CA GLU A 293 -28.08 2.81 35.19
C GLU A 293 -29.34 3.69 35.13
N ALA A 294 -29.76 4.14 33.95
CA ALA A 294 -31.00 4.91 33.79
C ALA A 294 -32.25 4.09 34.16
N VAL A 295 -32.32 2.81 33.73
CA VAL A 295 -33.43 1.91 34.05
C VAL A 295 -33.49 1.57 35.55
N ASP A 296 -32.34 1.40 36.20
CA ASP A 296 -32.28 1.20 37.66
C ASP A 296 -32.68 2.46 38.43
N SER A 297 -32.39 3.66 37.91
CA SER A 297 -32.79 4.93 38.54
C SER A 297 -34.29 5.24 38.43
N GLU A 298 -34.96 4.82 37.35
CA GLU A 298 -36.42 4.96 37.21
C GLU A 298 -37.20 4.00 38.12
N ASN A 299 -36.67 2.80 38.38
CA ASN A 299 -37.32 1.80 39.24
C ASN A 299 -37.28 2.15 40.75
N VAL A 300 -36.43 3.08 41.18
CA VAL A 300 -36.38 3.54 42.58
C VAL A 300 -37.42 4.62 42.88
N ASN A 301 -37.96 5.29 41.85
CA ASN A 301 -38.88 6.42 42.05
C ASN A 301 -40.37 6.04 42.12
N GLU A 302 -40.72 4.76 41.98
CA GLU A 302 -42.12 4.26 42.13
C GLU A 302 -42.49 3.79 43.55
N LYS A 303 -41.60 3.93 44.54
CA LYS A 303 -41.95 3.69 45.96
C LYS A 303 -42.07 5.00 46.75
N ALA A 304 -43.18 5.71 46.52
CA ALA A 304 -43.69 6.75 47.43
C ALA A 304 -44.64 6.13 48.49
N PRO A 305 -44.82 6.77 49.65
CA PRO A 305 -45.11 6.09 50.92
C PRO A 305 -46.60 5.81 51.14
N GLU A 306 -46.93 4.63 51.67
CA GLU A 306 -48.25 4.35 52.23
C GLU A 306 -48.46 5.21 53.50
N ASN A 307 -49.32 6.21 53.36
CA ASN A 307 -49.95 6.95 54.44
C ASN A 307 -50.63 5.99 55.44
N LYS A 308 -50.34 6.16 56.72
CA LYS A 308 -51.18 5.68 57.83
C LYS A 308 -51.59 6.86 58.68
N ASP A 309 -52.74 7.44 58.32
CA ASP A 309 -53.60 8.13 59.27
C ASP A 309 -54.82 7.23 59.50
N GLU A 310 -55.12 6.91 60.77
CA GLU A 310 -56.47 6.99 61.36
C GLU A 310 -56.47 6.49 62.82
N GLU A 311 -56.71 7.45 63.72
CA GLU A 311 -57.59 7.47 64.91
C GLU A 311 -57.86 6.18 65.74
N LYS A 312 -57.77 6.31 67.08
CA LYS A 312 -58.96 6.42 67.97
C LYS A 312 -58.63 6.51 69.48
N GLU A 313 -59.29 7.48 70.11
CA GLU A 313 -59.92 7.50 71.45
C GLU A 313 -59.34 6.67 72.62
N ASN A 314 -58.81 7.37 73.64
CA ASN A 314 -59.41 7.52 74.99
C ASN A 314 -58.55 8.43 75.88
#